data_AF-A0A925LNX8-F1
#
_entry.id   AF-A0A925LNX8-F1
#
_cell.length_a   1.000
_cell.length_b   1.000
_cell.length_c   1.000
_cell.angle_alpha   90.00
_cell.angle_beta   90.00
_cell.angle_gamma   90.00
#
_symmetry.space_group_name_H-M   'P 1'
#
loop_
_entity.id
_entity.type
_entity.pdbx_description
1 polymer ?
#
loop_
_entity_poly.entity_id
_entity_poly.type
_entity_poly.pdbx_seq_one_letter_code
_entity_poly.pdbx_strand_id
1 'polypeptide(L)'
;MNLLAVEKPARYMGGEMGSIRKDAPDLRFALAFPDVYEVGMSHLGLRILYHVLNGVDGIAAERVFSPWPDMEAQLQASAAALTTLESGTPLAKCDIVGFTLQYELSYTNIVNMLRLAGIPLMACDRDDSFPLIVAGGPCAYNPEPLAPFLDAVLLGDGEEA
;
A
#
# COMPACT_ATOMS: atom_id res chain seq x y z
N MET A 1 16.15 -7.98 -1.48
CA MET A 1 16.54 -6.66 -0.93
C MET A 1 17.70 -6.84 0.04
N ASN A 2 18.70 -5.96 0.00
CA ASN A 2 19.80 -5.97 0.98
C ASN A 2 19.54 -4.91 2.05
N LEU A 3 18.94 -5.32 3.16
CA LEU A 3 18.58 -4.43 4.27
C LEU A 3 19.80 -3.81 4.95
N LEU A 4 21.01 -4.39 4.82
CA LEU A 4 22.22 -3.83 5.41
C LEU A 4 22.78 -2.64 4.61
N ALA A 5 22.25 -2.40 3.40
CA ALA A 5 22.72 -1.36 2.49
C ALA A 5 21.71 -0.20 2.33
N VAL A 6 20.78 -0.04 3.29
CA VAL A 6 19.86 1.11 3.36
C VAL A 6 20.02 1.84 4.69
N GLU A 7 19.71 3.14 4.70
CA GLU A 7 19.88 4.04 5.85
C GLU A 7 19.05 3.60 7.06
N LYS A 8 17.80 3.16 6.83
CA LYS A 8 16.87 2.72 7.88
C LYS A 8 16.24 1.36 7.55
N PRO A 9 16.92 0.26 7.91
CA PRO A 9 16.45 -1.10 7.63
C PRO A 9 15.09 -1.41 8.27
N ALA A 10 14.83 -0.82 9.44
CA ALA A 10 13.61 -1.05 10.22
C ALA A 10 12.31 -0.69 9.49
N ARG A 11 12.37 0.17 8.47
CA ARG A 11 11.20 0.51 7.62
C ARG A 11 10.64 -0.68 6.85
N TYR A 12 11.45 -1.73 6.68
CA TYR A 12 11.19 -2.83 5.74
C TYR A 12 11.19 -4.21 6.41
N MET A 13 11.44 -4.30 7.72
CA MET A 13 11.57 -5.59 8.42
C MET A 13 10.22 -6.24 8.73
N GLY A 14 9.23 -5.43 9.09
CA GLY A 14 7.97 -5.91 9.65
C GLY A 14 8.14 -6.65 10.98
N GLY A 15 7.10 -7.38 11.39
CA GLY A 15 7.13 -8.24 12.58
C GLY A 15 7.13 -7.49 13.91
N GLU A 16 6.77 -6.20 13.92
CA GLU A 16 6.61 -5.43 15.13
C GLU A 16 5.46 -5.95 16.01
N MET A 17 5.47 -5.55 17.28
CA MET A 17 4.41 -5.91 18.22
C MET A 17 3.04 -5.44 17.70
N GLY A 18 2.09 -6.36 17.64
CA GLY A 18 0.75 -6.10 17.10
C GLY A 18 0.61 -6.37 15.60
N SER A 19 1.67 -6.81 14.92
CA SER A 19 1.58 -7.31 13.54
C SER A 19 0.74 -8.61 13.50
N ILE A 20 -0.25 -8.62 12.62
CA ILE A 20 -1.13 -9.76 12.32
C ILE A 20 -0.70 -10.31 10.96
N ARG A 21 -0.45 -11.62 10.89
CA ARG A 21 -0.10 -12.33 9.65
C ARG A 21 -1.02 -13.53 9.48
N LYS A 22 -1.70 -13.61 8.35
CA LYS A 22 -2.56 -14.75 7.97
C LYS A 22 -1.94 -15.43 6.75
N ASP A 23 -1.65 -16.72 6.83
CA ASP A 23 -0.92 -17.44 5.79
C ASP A 23 -1.77 -17.76 4.54
N ALA A 24 -3.03 -18.14 4.74
CA ALA A 24 -3.96 -18.54 3.68
C ALA A 24 -5.28 -17.75 3.77
N PRO A 25 -5.27 -16.42 3.53
CA PRO A 25 -6.50 -15.65 3.44
C PRO A 25 -7.23 -15.93 2.13
N ASP A 26 -8.55 -15.74 2.14
CA ASP A 26 -9.38 -15.71 0.94
C ASP A 26 -9.17 -14.41 0.14
N LEU A 27 -8.83 -13.31 0.84
CA LEU A 27 -8.58 -12.00 0.26
C LEU A 27 -7.42 -11.31 0.98
N ARG A 28 -6.47 -10.77 0.21
CA ARG A 28 -5.35 -9.96 0.69
C ARG A 28 -5.52 -8.51 0.29
N PHE A 29 -5.71 -7.66 1.30
CA PHE A 29 -5.88 -6.22 1.17
C PHE A 29 -4.58 -5.51 1.56
N ALA A 30 -3.92 -4.86 0.60
CA ALA A 30 -2.77 -4.00 0.88
C ALA A 30 -3.22 -2.59 1.26
N LEU A 31 -3.07 -2.24 2.53
CA LEU A 31 -3.23 -0.89 3.06
C LEU A 31 -1.97 -0.07 2.74
N ALA A 32 -2.04 0.66 1.63
CA ALA A 32 -0.94 1.45 1.11
C ALA A 32 -0.94 2.86 1.69
N PHE A 33 0.19 3.26 2.25
CA PHE A 33 0.42 4.63 2.69
C PHE A 33 1.52 5.27 1.83
N PRO A 34 1.22 6.34 1.07
CA PRO A 34 2.14 6.93 0.09
C PRO A 34 3.22 7.84 0.73
N ASP A 35 3.81 7.36 1.82
CA ASP A 35 4.90 8.00 2.55
C ASP A 35 5.73 6.92 3.27
N VAL A 36 6.83 7.30 3.90
CA VAL A 36 7.68 6.39 4.65
C VAL A 36 6.96 5.78 5.86
N TYR A 37 7.43 4.60 6.25
CA TYR A 37 6.92 3.81 7.37
C TYR A 37 6.66 4.64 8.64
N GLU A 38 7.60 5.51 9.05
CA GLU A 38 7.44 6.28 10.30
C GLU A 38 6.23 7.23 10.27
N VAL A 39 5.93 7.82 9.11
CA VAL A 39 4.77 8.69 8.93
C VAL A 39 3.49 7.86 8.90
N GLY A 40 3.46 6.81 8.08
CA GLY A 40 2.26 5.98 7.95
C GLY A 40 1.91 5.23 9.23
N MET A 41 2.89 4.78 10.01
CA MET A 41 2.64 4.13 11.31
C MET A 41 2.05 5.07 12.37
N SER A 42 2.30 6.37 12.22
CA SER A 42 1.71 7.39 13.09
C SER A 42 0.27 7.73 12.70
N HIS A 43 -0.24 7.20 11.59
CA HIS A 43 -1.57 7.49 11.08
C HIS A 43 -2.66 6.63 11.75
N LEU A 44 -3.55 7.27 12.51
CA LEU A 44 -4.60 6.58 13.26
C LEU A 44 -5.59 5.84 12.35
N GLY A 45 -6.04 6.45 11.26
CA GLY A 45 -7.00 5.80 10.35
C GLY A 45 -6.45 4.53 9.72
N LEU A 46 -5.15 4.49 9.42
CA LEU A 46 -4.49 3.29 8.88
C LEU A 46 -4.52 2.16 9.91
N ARG A 47 -4.28 2.48 11.19
CA ARG A 47 -4.33 1.51 12.29
C ARG A 47 -5.75 1.00 12.55
N ILE A 48 -6.76 1.86 12.42
CA ILE A 48 -8.17 1.47 12.54
C ILE A 48 -8.52 0.50 11.41
N LEU A 49 -8.29 0.88 10.15
CA LEU A 49 -8.55 0.01 8.99
C LEU A 49 -7.81 -1.32 9.09
N TYR A 50 -6.54 -1.30 9.51
CA TYR A 50 -5.75 -2.50 9.72
C TYR A 50 -6.39 -3.45 10.73
N HIS A 51 -6.94 -2.92 11.84
CA HIS A 51 -7.60 -3.73 12.85
C HIS A 51 -8.97 -4.24 12.37
N VAL A 52 -9.77 -3.36 11.77
CA VAL A 52 -11.11 -3.70 11.26
C VAL A 52 -11.02 -4.82 10.22
N LEU A 53 -10.20 -4.65 9.19
CA LEU A 53 -10.06 -5.64 8.11
C LEU A 53 -9.46 -6.96 8.61
N ASN A 54 -8.47 -6.91 9.51
CA ASN A 54 -7.94 -8.15 10.09
C ASN A 54 -8.91 -8.82 11.08
N GLY A 55 -9.93 -8.11 11.57
CA GLY A 55 -11.03 -8.68 12.35
C GLY A 55 -12.06 -9.45 11.52
N VAL A 56 -12.04 -9.30 10.20
CA VAL A 56 -12.90 -10.07 9.28
C VAL A 56 -12.24 -11.40 8.95
N ASP A 57 -13.01 -12.49 9.08
CA ASP A 57 -12.56 -13.83 8.70
C ASP A 57 -12.25 -13.89 7.20
N GLY A 58 -11.17 -14.59 6.84
CA GLY A 58 -10.72 -14.72 5.45
C GLY A 58 -9.94 -13.51 4.89
N ILE A 59 -9.98 -12.32 5.51
CA ILE A 59 -9.24 -11.14 5.03
C ILE A 59 -7.88 -10.99 5.73
N ALA A 60 -6.79 -10.89 4.96
CA ALA A 60 -5.50 -10.42 5.45
C ALA A 60 -5.28 -8.96 5.06
N ALA A 61 -5.32 -8.05 6.03
CA ALA A 61 -4.92 -6.67 5.80
C ALA A 61 -3.41 -6.55 6.06
N GLU A 62 -2.67 -6.11 5.05
CA GLU A 62 -1.22 -5.98 5.09
C GLU A 62 -0.80 -4.56 4.72
N ARG A 63 0.22 -4.01 5.36
CA ARG A 63 0.65 -2.63 5.17
C ARG A 63 1.75 -2.56 4.13
N VAL A 64 1.76 -1.47 3.37
CA VAL A 64 2.84 -1.15 2.43
C VAL A 64 3.07 0.36 2.43
N PHE A 65 4.34 0.75 2.33
CA PHE A 65 4.78 2.14 2.45
C PHE A 65 5.62 2.52 1.24
N SER A 66 5.72 3.81 0.95
CA SER A 66 6.65 4.28 -0.07
C SER A 66 8.09 4.02 0.40
N PRO A 67 8.94 3.39 -0.42
CA PRO A 67 10.34 3.23 -0.07
C PRO A 67 11.05 4.58 -0.07
N TRP A 68 12.11 4.69 0.73
CA TRP A 68 13.03 5.82 0.66
C TRP A 68 13.94 5.67 -0.59
N PRO A 69 14.55 6.76 -1.11
CA PRO A 69 15.29 6.70 -2.38
C PRO A 69 16.41 5.66 -2.43
N ASP A 70 17.03 5.33 -1.31
CA ASP A 70 18.05 4.28 -1.20
C ASP A 70 17.50 2.87 -1.43
N MET A 71 16.33 2.56 -0.85
CA MET A 71 15.62 1.31 -1.07
C MET A 71 15.01 1.26 -2.47
N GLU A 72 14.45 2.38 -2.95
CA GLU A 72 13.94 2.47 -4.32
C GLU A 72 15.03 2.12 -5.34
N ALA A 73 16.24 2.68 -5.18
CA ALA A 73 17.36 2.38 -6.06
C ALA A 73 17.72 0.89 -6.03
N GLN A 74 17.67 0.23 -4.87
CA GLN A 74 17.88 -1.22 -4.78
C GLN A 74 16.79 -2.02 -5.48
N LEU A 75 15.52 -1.67 -5.30
CA LEU A 75 14.38 -2.33 -5.95
C LEU A 75 14.52 -2.25 -7.47
N GLN A 76 14.83 -1.06 -7.99
CA GLN A 76 15.04 -0.84 -9.42
C GLN A 76 16.23 -1.62 -9.96
N ALA A 77 17.40 -1.55 -9.30
CA ALA A 77 18.61 -2.24 -9.74
C ALA A 77 18.47 -3.77 -9.74
N SER A 78 17.64 -4.31 -8.85
CA SER A 78 17.40 -5.76 -8.74
C SER A 78 16.15 -6.24 -9.46
N ALA A 79 15.39 -5.34 -10.10
CA ALA A 79 14.06 -5.62 -10.66
C ALA A 79 13.12 -6.32 -9.66
N ALA A 80 13.29 -6.02 -8.36
CA ALA A 80 12.44 -6.56 -7.31
C ALA A 80 11.18 -5.71 -7.15
N ALA A 81 10.04 -6.36 -6.92
CA ALA A 81 8.79 -5.68 -6.70
C ALA A 81 8.71 -5.07 -5.30
N LEU A 82 7.97 -3.97 -5.16
CA LEU A 82 7.50 -3.48 -3.86
C LEU A 82 6.59 -4.53 -3.21
N THR A 83 6.80 -4.81 -1.93
CA THR A 83 6.08 -5.85 -1.18
C THR A 83 5.41 -5.30 0.07
N THR A 84 4.38 -6.00 0.54
CA THR A 84 3.77 -5.78 1.85
C THR A 84 4.74 -6.09 2.99
N LEU A 85 4.48 -5.52 4.17
CA LEU A 85 5.34 -5.61 5.34
C LEU A 85 5.18 -6.93 6.10
N GLU A 86 3.96 -7.45 6.21
CA GLU A 86 3.60 -8.61 7.05
C GLU A 86 4.09 -9.92 6.46
N SER A 87 3.89 -10.10 5.15
CA SER A 87 4.15 -11.38 4.48
C SER A 87 5.16 -11.28 3.35
N GLY A 88 5.60 -10.08 2.98
CA GLY A 88 6.46 -9.88 1.81
C GLY A 88 5.73 -10.17 0.50
N THR A 89 4.39 -10.07 0.47
CA THR A 89 3.63 -10.31 -0.76
C THR A 89 3.90 -9.19 -1.76
N PRO A 90 4.32 -9.50 -3.00
CA PRO A 90 4.41 -8.50 -4.06
C PRO A 90 3.08 -7.78 -4.23
N LEU A 91 3.10 -6.45 -4.32
CA LEU A 91 1.87 -5.65 -4.30
C LEU A 91 0.91 -6.02 -5.46
N ALA A 92 1.45 -6.38 -6.64
CA ALA A 92 0.67 -6.86 -7.78
C ALA A 92 0.00 -8.24 -7.57
N LYS A 93 0.29 -8.94 -6.47
CA LYS A 93 -0.34 -10.21 -6.08
C LYS A 93 -1.37 -10.06 -4.94
N CYS A 94 -1.64 -8.84 -4.51
CA CYS A 94 -2.78 -8.57 -3.64
C CYS A 94 -4.07 -8.57 -4.47
N ASP A 95 -5.21 -8.70 -3.81
CA ASP A 95 -6.51 -8.59 -4.47
C ASP A 95 -6.95 -7.11 -4.55
N ILE A 96 -6.61 -6.33 -3.51
CA ILE A 96 -6.92 -4.91 -3.41
C ILE A 96 -5.70 -4.15 -2.88
N VAL A 97 -5.43 -2.97 -3.44
CA VAL A 97 -4.50 -1.98 -2.91
C VAL A 97 -5.26 -0.71 -2.59
N GLY A 98 -5.42 -0.40 -1.31
CA GLY A 98 -6.09 0.80 -0.82
C GLY A 98 -5.11 1.88 -0.39
N PHE A 99 -5.05 2.98 -1.13
CA PHE A 99 -4.22 4.14 -0.82
C PHE A 99 -4.89 5.10 0.15
N THR A 100 -4.16 5.50 1.20
CA THR A 100 -4.57 6.59 2.10
C THR A 100 -4.09 7.95 1.56
N LEU A 101 -5.01 8.82 1.16
CA LEU A 101 -4.77 10.15 0.59
C LEU A 101 -4.75 11.24 1.68
N GLN A 102 -3.59 11.46 2.32
CA GLN A 102 -3.49 12.47 3.38
C GLN A 102 -3.20 13.89 2.91
N TYR A 103 -2.40 14.03 1.86
CA TYR A 103 -2.04 15.33 1.31
C TYR A 103 -1.58 15.16 -0.14
N GLU A 104 -1.74 16.21 -0.94
CA GLU A 104 -1.58 16.19 -2.38
C GLU A 104 -0.12 15.95 -2.82
N LEU A 105 0.85 16.38 -2.00
CA LEU A 105 2.27 16.16 -2.27
C LEU A 105 2.67 14.68 -2.27
N SER A 106 1.84 13.78 -1.74
CA SER A 106 2.09 12.34 -1.74
C SER A 106 1.67 11.63 -3.03
N TYR A 107 0.98 12.31 -3.95
CA TYR A 107 0.39 11.67 -5.13
C TYR A 107 1.44 11.05 -6.07
N THR A 108 2.60 11.69 -6.20
CA THR A 108 3.71 11.12 -6.96
C THR A 108 4.22 9.81 -6.36
N ASN A 109 4.10 9.64 -5.04
CA ASN A 109 4.49 8.39 -4.38
C ASN A 109 3.51 7.26 -4.71
N ILE A 110 2.21 7.55 -4.89
CA ILE A 110 1.24 6.55 -5.36
C ILE A 110 1.65 6.00 -6.72
N VAL A 111 1.92 6.89 -7.68
CA VAL A 111 2.39 6.53 -9.02
C VAL A 111 3.71 5.76 -8.95
N ASN A 112 4.63 6.17 -8.08
CA ASN A 112 5.89 5.48 -7.86
C ASN A 112 5.69 4.07 -7.31
N MET A 113 4.82 3.89 -6.31
CA MET A 113 4.52 2.60 -5.71
C MET A 113 3.92 1.64 -6.72
N LEU A 114 2.99 2.10 -7.58
CA LEU A 114 2.45 1.29 -8.68
C LEU A 114 3.55 0.86 -9.66
N ARG A 115 4.42 1.79 -10.07
CA ARG A 115 5.57 1.51 -10.93
C ARG A 115 6.50 0.45 -10.33
N LEU A 116 6.86 0.60 -9.04
CA LEU A 116 7.73 -0.33 -8.33
C LEU A 116 7.08 -1.69 -8.08
N ALA A 117 5.75 -1.74 -8.04
CA ALA A 117 4.99 -2.97 -7.95
C ALA A 117 4.85 -3.70 -9.31
N GLY A 118 5.17 -3.03 -10.43
CA GLY A 118 4.89 -3.56 -11.76
C GLY A 118 3.40 -3.55 -12.13
N ILE A 119 2.61 -2.68 -11.50
CA ILE A 119 1.18 -2.52 -11.79
C ILE A 119 1.04 -1.42 -12.87
N PRO A 120 0.27 -1.65 -13.96
CA PRO A 120 -0.04 -0.62 -14.95
C PRO A 120 -0.60 0.64 -14.29
N LEU A 121 -0.06 1.80 -14.68
CA LEU A 121 -0.38 3.07 -14.03
C LEU A 121 -1.84 3.47 -14.27
N MET A 122 -2.28 3.42 -15.53
CA MET A 122 -3.64 3.83 -15.89
C MET A 122 -4.62 2.71 -15.57
N ALA A 123 -5.78 3.08 -15.03
CA ALA A 123 -6.86 2.16 -14.74
C ALA A 123 -7.32 1.39 -15.98
N CYS A 124 -7.36 2.05 -17.13
CA CYS A 124 -7.76 1.43 -18.39
C CYS A 124 -6.78 0.38 -18.93
N ASP A 125 -5.56 0.31 -18.38
CA ASP A 125 -4.53 -0.66 -18.79
C ASP A 125 -4.50 -1.91 -17.88
N ARG A 126 -5.36 -1.97 -16.86
CA ARG A 126 -5.48 -3.10 -15.93
C ARG A 126 -6.64 -4.01 -16.32
N ASP A 127 -6.38 -5.32 -16.28
CA ASP A 127 -7.39 -6.37 -16.36
C ASP A 127 -7.53 -7.09 -15.00
N ASP A 128 -8.36 -8.14 -14.95
CA ASP A 128 -8.63 -8.92 -13.73
C ASP A 128 -7.40 -9.66 -13.16
N SER A 129 -6.23 -9.60 -13.82
CA SER A 129 -4.98 -10.14 -13.28
C SER A 129 -4.26 -9.19 -12.32
N PHE A 130 -4.71 -7.94 -12.22
CA PHE A 130 -4.17 -6.91 -11.32
C PHE A 130 -5.11 -6.62 -10.14
N PRO A 131 -4.57 -6.16 -9.00
CA PRO A 131 -5.41 -5.72 -7.89
C PRO A 131 -6.30 -4.55 -8.27
N LEU A 132 -7.45 -4.47 -7.61
CA LEU A 132 -8.21 -3.21 -7.57
C LEU A 132 -7.41 -2.15 -6.83
N ILE A 133 -7.22 -1.00 -7.46
CA ILE A 133 -6.56 0.17 -6.91
C ILE A 133 -7.61 1.14 -6.42
N VAL A 134 -7.79 1.19 -5.11
CA VAL A 134 -8.77 2.07 -4.46
C VAL A 134 -8.07 3.14 -3.64
N ALA A 135 -8.75 4.24 -3.35
CA ALA A 135 -8.22 5.27 -2.48
C ALA A 135 -9.28 5.89 -1.57
N GLY A 136 -8.85 6.43 -0.43
CA GLY A 136 -9.72 7.14 0.51
C GLY A 136 -8.92 8.09 1.40
N GLY A 137 -9.58 8.77 2.33
CA GLY A 137 -8.96 9.75 3.23
C GLY A 137 -9.31 11.20 2.86
N PRO A 138 -8.76 12.20 3.60
CA PRO A 138 -9.21 13.59 3.50
C PRO A 138 -9.15 14.20 2.09
N CYS A 139 -8.13 13.86 1.29
CA CYS A 139 -8.03 14.38 -0.07
C CYS A 139 -8.90 13.65 -1.10
N ALA A 140 -9.65 12.61 -0.72
CA ALA A 140 -10.56 11.91 -1.61
C ALA A 140 -11.65 12.82 -2.21
N TYR A 141 -11.96 13.96 -1.56
CA TYR A 141 -12.88 14.97 -2.07
C TYR A 141 -12.38 15.71 -3.33
N ASN A 142 -11.10 15.62 -3.67
CA ASN A 142 -10.53 16.19 -4.89
C ASN A 142 -9.83 15.10 -5.72
N PRO A 143 -10.55 14.07 -6.20
CA PRO A 143 -9.93 12.87 -6.77
C PRO A 143 -9.44 13.07 -8.20
N GLU A 144 -9.88 14.12 -8.90
CA GLU A 144 -9.63 14.35 -10.33
C GLU A 144 -8.15 14.17 -10.75
N PRO A 145 -7.14 14.68 -10.01
CA PRO A 145 -5.73 14.48 -10.37
C PRO A 145 -5.28 13.02 -10.35
N LEU A 146 -5.94 12.18 -9.54
CA LEU A 146 -5.64 10.77 -9.37
C LEU A 146 -6.61 9.84 -10.10
N ALA A 147 -7.77 10.32 -10.54
CA ALA A 147 -8.83 9.53 -11.15
C ALA A 147 -8.34 8.61 -12.30
N PRO A 148 -7.41 9.02 -13.19
CA PRO A 148 -6.91 8.11 -14.24
C PRO A 148 -6.16 6.88 -13.72
N PHE A 149 -5.67 6.90 -12.47
CA PHE A 149 -4.84 5.85 -11.88
C PHE A 149 -5.60 4.94 -10.92
N LEU A 150 -6.83 5.29 -10.55
CA LEU A 150 -7.62 4.62 -9.52
C LEU A 150 -8.87 3.96 -10.13
N ASP A 151 -9.23 2.79 -9.61
CA ASP A 151 -10.44 2.06 -10.02
C ASP A 151 -11.67 2.54 -9.23
N ALA A 152 -11.48 2.95 -7.97
CA ALA A 152 -12.52 3.57 -7.16
C ALA A 152 -11.95 4.53 -6.11
N VAL A 153 -12.76 5.51 -5.71
CA VAL A 153 -12.44 6.43 -4.60
C VAL A 153 -13.58 6.41 -3.59
N LEU A 154 -13.23 6.15 -2.34
CA LEU A 154 -14.16 6.18 -1.22
C LEU A 154 -14.18 7.59 -0.60
N LEU A 155 -15.38 8.13 -0.46
CA LEU A 155 -15.64 9.40 0.23
C LEU A 155 -16.24 9.12 1.61
N GLY A 156 -15.70 9.77 2.64
CA GLY A 156 -16.17 9.61 4.02
C GLY A 156 -15.32 8.63 4.83
N ASP A 157 -15.95 8.02 5.83
CA ASP A 157 -15.30 7.16 6.82
C ASP A 157 -15.13 5.74 6.26
N GLY A 158 -13.89 5.28 6.20
CA GLY A 158 -13.53 4.03 5.53
C GLY A 158 -13.77 2.77 6.37
N GLU A 159 -13.92 2.93 7.68
CA GLU A 159 -14.10 1.85 8.63
C GLU A 159 -15.49 1.19 8.59
N GLU A 160 -16.51 1.88 8.07
CA GLU A 160 -17.90 1.40 7.97
C GLU A 160 -18.33 1.03 6.55
N ALA A 161 -17.44 1.20 5.57
CA ALA A 161 -17.71 1.09 4.14
C ALA A 161 -17.54 -0.31 3.53
#